data_AF-A0A3D3R2A8-F1
#
_entry.id   AF-A0A3D3R2A8-F1
#
_cell.length_a   1.000
_cell.length_b   1.000
_cell.length_c   1.000
_cell.angle_alpha   90.00
_cell.angle_beta   90.00
_cell.angle_gamma   90.00
#
_symmetry.space_group_name_H-M   'P 1'
#
loop_
_entity.id
_entity.type
_entity.pdbx_description
1 polymer ?
#
loop_
_entity_poly.entity_id
_entity_poly.type
_entity_poly.pdbx_seq_one_letter_code
_entity_poly.pdbx_strand_id
1 'polypeptide(L)'
;MTTEIKEQTGPSIESQIDSEETVSIRVEDLIVGRRINHPIYDAHGVLLLAADSVVNSRFKQLLRDRKMPQVEIHNEDAASVSLGADAMLD
;
A
#
# COMPACT_ATOMS: atom_id res chain seq x y z
N MET A 1 -40.31 30.35 21.73
CA MET A 1 -38.86 30.07 21.77
C MET A 1 -38.72 28.56 21.83
N THR A 2 -38.39 27.93 20.71
CA THR A 2 -38.12 26.49 20.65
C THR A 2 -36.97 26.33 19.68
N THR A 3 -35.79 26.04 20.21
CA THR A 3 -34.56 25.80 19.47
C THR A 3 -34.49 24.37 18.96
N GLU A 4 -34.00 24.26 17.71
CA GLU A 4 -33.09 23.25 17.15
C GLU A 4 -33.34 21.76 17.39
N ILE A 5 -33.43 21.01 16.28
CA ILE A 5 -32.41 20.00 15.91
C ILE A 5 -32.31 20.00 14.37
N LYS A 6 -31.20 20.48 13.80
CA LYS A 6 -30.81 20.15 12.42
C LYS A 6 -30.01 18.85 12.50
N GLU A 7 -30.56 17.79 11.96
CA GLU A 7 -29.85 16.54 11.72
C GLU A 7 -28.76 16.83 10.67
N GLN A 8 -27.56 17.17 11.15
CA GLN A 8 -26.34 17.01 10.37
C GLN A 8 -26.10 15.51 10.28
N THR A 9 -26.64 14.91 9.23
CA THR A 9 -26.18 13.63 8.70
C THR A 9 -24.67 13.74 8.60
N GLY A 10 -23.96 13.00 9.46
CA GLY A 10 -22.50 12.98 9.47
C GLY A 10 -21.98 12.66 8.06
N PRO A 11 -20.75 13.09 7.73
CA PRO A 11 -20.14 12.64 6.50
C PRO A 11 -20.18 11.12 6.55
N SER A 12 -20.88 10.52 5.57
CA SER A 12 -20.61 9.16 5.16
C SER A 12 -19.10 9.01 5.21
N ILE A 13 -18.60 8.05 5.97
CA ILE A 13 -17.21 7.61 5.84
C ILE A 13 -17.16 6.92 4.47
N GLU A 14 -17.24 7.74 3.42
CA GLU A 14 -16.68 7.44 2.13
C GLU A 14 -15.27 7.06 2.50
N SER A 15 -15.01 5.77 2.39
CA SER A 15 -13.65 5.26 2.37
C SER A 15 -13.04 5.92 1.17
N GLN A 16 -12.55 7.14 1.38
CA GLN A 16 -11.56 7.83 0.59
C GLN A 16 -10.30 6.99 0.80
N ILE A 17 -10.35 5.78 0.26
CA ILE A 17 -9.21 5.14 -0.37
C ILE A 17 -8.93 6.16 -1.45
N ASP A 18 -8.13 7.15 -1.08
CA ASP A 18 -7.41 7.96 -2.02
C ASP A 18 -6.98 6.97 -3.10
N SER A 19 -7.36 7.22 -4.35
CA SER A 19 -6.92 6.39 -5.47
C SER A 19 -5.42 6.65 -5.67
N GLU A 20 -4.65 6.47 -4.60
CA GLU A 20 -3.23 6.26 -4.53
C GLU A 20 -2.96 5.21 -5.59
N GLU A 21 -2.35 5.63 -6.69
CA GLU A 21 -1.98 4.74 -7.78
C GLU A 21 -1.05 3.69 -7.18
N THR A 22 -1.60 2.51 -6.91
CA THR A 22 -0.84 1.36 -6.48
C THR A 22 -0.48 0.54 -7.70
N VAL A 23 0.72 -0.03 -7.68
CA VAL A 23 1.22 -0.91 -8.72
C VAL A 23 1.48 -2.29 -8.15
N SER A 24 1.09 -3.31 -8.91
CA SER A 24 1.34 -4.70 -8.56
C SER A 24 2.78 -5.07 -8.86
N ILE A 25 3.58 -5.28 -7.82
CA ILE A 25 4.99 -5.71 -7.92
C ILE A 25 5.10 -7.17 -7.51
N ARG A 26 5.89 -7.95 -8.25
CA ARG A 26 6.19 -9.32 -7.85
C ARG A 26 7.04 -9.30 -6.59
N VAL A 27 6.75 -10.20 -5.66
CA VAL A 27 7.54 -10.34 -4.43
C VAL A 27 9.01 -10.61 -4.75
N GLU A 28 9.29 -11.30 -5.86
CA GLU A 28 10.64 -11.61 -6.32
C GLU A 28 11.46 -10.34 -6.61
N ASP A 29 10.82 -9.34 -7.23
CA ASP A 29 11.41 -8.06 -7.63
C ASP A 29 11.60 -7.07 -6.48
N LEU A 30 11.04 -7.35 -5.28
CA LEU A 30 11.22 -6.50 -4.11
C LEU A 30 12.66 -6.45 -3.63
N ILE A 31 13.21 -5.26 -3.50
CA ILE A 31 14.59 -5.03 -3.06
C ILE A 31 14.63 -4.98 -1.52
N VAL A 32 15.37 -5.93 -0.93
CA VAL A 32 15.60 -5.95 0.52
C VAL A 32 16.51 -4.80 0.94
N GLY A 33 16.21 -4.18 2.08
CA GLY A 33 16.95 -3.05 2.66
C GLY A 33 16.41 -1.69 2.25
N ARG A 34 15.39 -1.63 1.38
CA ARG A 34 14.74 -0.38 0.98
C ARG A 34 13.63 0.00 1.97
N ARG A 35 13.58 1.28 2.33
CA ARG A 35 12.49 1.86 3.11
C ARG A 35 11.34 2.20 2.17
N ILE A 36 10.12 1.89 2.60
CA ILE A 36 8.87 2.36 1.99
C ILE A 36 8.40 3.62 2.73
N ASN A 37 7.80 4.56 2.02
CA ASN A 37 7.20 5.76 2.59
C ASN A 37 5.71 5.54 2.85
N HIS A 38 5.04 4.77 2.00
CA HIS A 38 3.62 4.46 2.09
C HIS A 38 3.38 3.04 2.62
N PRO A 39 2.30 2.83 3.39
CA PRO A 39 1.95 1.51 3.88
C PRO A 39 1.57 0.56 2.73
N ILE A 40 1.86 -0.71 2.91
CA ILE A 40 1.49 -1.78 1.98
C ILE A 40 0.32 -2.56 2.56
N TYR A 41 -0.72 -2.73 1.76
CA TYR A 41 -1.91 -3.51 2.10
C TYR A 41 -2.00 -4.78 1.23
N ASP A 42 -2.77 -5.74 1.72
CA ASP A 42 -3.25 -6.88 0.92
C ASP A 42 -4.53 -6.53 0.16
N ALA A 43 -4.96 -7.37 -0.78
CA ALA A 43 -6.19 -7.22 -1.54
C ALA A 43 -7.47 -7.09 -0.67
N HIS A 44 -7.41 -7.54 0.59
CA HIS A 44 -8.49 -7.39 1.57
C HIS A 44 -8.38 -6.13 2.45
N GLY A 45 -7.43 -5.23 2.17
CA GLY A 45 -7.18 -4.02 2.97
C GLY A 45 -6.42 -4.28 4.27
N VAL A 46 -5.81 -5.46 4.42
CA VAL A 46 -5.03 -5.80 5.62
C VAL A 46 -3.62 -5.21 5.51
N LEU A 47 -3.18 -4.46 6.51
CA LEU A 47 -1.83 -3.91 6.56
C LEU A 47 -0.78 -5.03 6.61
N LEU A 48 0.07 -5.09 5.59
CA LEU A 48 1.19 -6.02 5.48
C LEU A 48 2.50 -5.41 5.98
N LEU A 49 2.72 -4.13 5.67
CA LEU A 49 3.90 -3.39 6.07
C LEU A 49 3.54 -1.91 6.31
N ALA A 50 3.95 -1.34 7.44
CA ALA A 50 3.64 0.04 7.77
C ALA A 50 4.51 1.03 6.98
N ALA A 51 4.04 2.27 6.84
CA ALA A 51 4.86 3.40 6.38
C ALA A 51 6.20 3.48 7.14
N ASP A 52 7.22 4.05 6.50
CA ASP A 52 8.61 4.17 7.00
C ASP A 52 9.31 2.84 7.35
N SER A 53 8.69 1.70 7.08
CA SER A 53 9.26 0.38 7.34
C SER A 53 10.27 -0.01 6.26
N VAL A 54 11.18 -0.91 6.62
CA VAL A 54 12.17 -1.45 5.69
C VAL A 54 11.73 -2.82 5.18
N VAL A 55 11.72 -2.97 3.85
CA VAL A 55 11.54 -4.25 3.17
C VAL A 55 12.68 -5.18 3.60
N ASN A 56 12.36 -6.24 4.34
CA ASN A 56 13.35 -7.18 4.85
C ASN A 56 13.09 -8.61 4.33
N SER A 57 14.06 -9.50 4.50
CA SER A 57 13.94 -10.88 4.03
C SER A 57 12.78 -11.64 4.70
N ARG A 58 12.46 -11.32 5.97
CA ARG A 58 11.34 -11.93 6.70
C ARG A 58 10.00 -11.51 6.09
N PHE A 59 9.86 -10.26 5.65
CA PHE A 59 8.68 -9.77 4.95
C PHE A 59 8.47 -10.50 3.61
N LYS A 60 9.52 -10.60 2.77
CA LYS A 60 9.44 -11.39 1.52
C LYS A 60 9.07 -12.85 1.79
N GLN A 61 9.62 -13.44 2.84
CA GLN A 61 9.32 -14.82 3.22
C GLN A 61 7.86 -14.98 3.66
N LEU A 62 7.31 -14.03 4.42
CA LEU A 62 5.90 -14.02 4.83
C LEU A 62 4.95 -13.95 3.63
N LEU A 63 5.25 -13.11 2.63
CA LEU A 63 4.45 -13.06 1.40
C LEU A 63 4.49 -14.38 0.63
N ARG A 64 5.68 -15.01 0.53
CA ARG A 64 5.83 -16.32 -0.12
C ARG A 64 5.09 -17.45 0.62
N ASP A 65 5.16 -17.47 1.95
CA ASP A 65 4.46 -18.47 2.79
C ASP A 65 2.94 -18.38 2.62
N ARG A 66 2.43 -17.15 2.48
CA ARG A 66 1.01 -16.86 2.19
C ARG A 66 0.61 -17.10 0.74
N LYS A 67 1.52 -17.61 -0.11
CA LYS A 67 1.31 -17.79 -1.56
C LYS A 67 0.86 -16.51 -2.26
N MET A 68 1.42 -15.38 -1.85
CA MET A 68 1.20 -14.08 -2.46
C MET A 68 2.39 -13.79 -3.39
N PRO A 69 2.31 -14.11 -4.69
CA PRO A 69 3.41 -13.87 -5.62
C PRO A 69 3.58 -12.39 -5.96
N GLN A 70 2.56 -11.57 -5.68
CA GLN A 70 2.48 -10.16 -6.02
C GLN A 70 1.96 -9.38 -4.81
N VAL A 71 2.33 -8.10 -4.74
CA VAL A 71 1.89 -7.17 -3.71
C VAL A 71 1.63 -5.81 -4.32
N GLU A 72 0.60 -5.14 -3.85
CA GLU A 72 0.24 -3.79 -4.27
C GLU A 72 1.02 -2.78 -3.43
N ILE A 73 1.81 -1.93 -4.09
CA ILE A 73 2.64 -0.91 -3.45
C ILE A 73 2.35 0.42 -4.10
N HIS A 74 2.42 1.50 -3.33
CA HIS A 74 2.31 2.85 -3.83
C HIS A 74 3.31 3.13 -4.97
N ASN A 75 2.86 3.81 -6.03
CA ASN A 75 3.68 4.12 -7.20
C ASN A 75 4.97 4.86 -6.84
N GLU A 76 4.90 5.81 -5.89
CA GLU A 76 6.09 6.55 -5.43
C GLU A 76 7.16 5.64 -4.80
N ASP A 77 6.75 4.56 -4.14
CA ASP A 77 7.68 3.60 -3.56
C ASP A 77 8.14 2.55 -4.57
N ALA A 78 7.30 2.21 -5.54
CA ALA A 78 7.57 1.20 -6.55
C ALA A 78 8.91 1.40 -7.27
N ALA A 79 9.22 2.65 -7.62
CA ALA A 79 10.49 3.03 -8.24
C ALA A 79 11.72 2.73 -7.36
N SER A 80 11.58 2.86 -6.05
CA SER A 80 12.67 2.70 -5.09
C SER A 80 12.82 1.27 -4.58
N VAL A 81 11.72 0.51 -4.53
CA VAL A 81 11.66 -0.81 -3.89
C VAL A 81 11.55 -1.98 -4.85
N SER A 82 11.49 -1.75 -6.17
CA SER A 82 11.43 -2.80 -7.19
C SER A 82 12.53 -2.70 -8.24
N LEU A 83 12.90 -3.84 -8.85
CA LEU A 83 13.92 -3.91 -9.90
C LEU A 83 13.39 -3.55 -11.31
N GLY A 84 12.07 -3.37 -11.48
CA GLY A 84 11.43 -3.24 -12.80
C GLY A 84 10.74 -1.91 -13.09
N ALA A 85 10.71 -0.97 -12.15
CA ALA A 85 10.01 0.30 -12.33
C ALA A 85 10.74 1.31 -13.25
N ASP A 86 12.01 1.07 -13.58
CA ASP A 86 12.83 1.92 -14.45
C ASP A 86 12.74 1.53 -15.95
N ALA A 87 12.00 0.46 -16.30
CA ALA A 87 12.01 -0.12 -17.64
C ALA A 87 10.97 0.48 -18.63
N MET A 88 10.45 1.68 -18.38
CA MET A 88 9.46 2.32 -19.27
C MET A 88 9.74 3.81 -19.54
N LEU A 89 11.02 4.17 -19.69
CA LEU A 89 11.46 5.46 -20.23
C LEU A 89 12.64 5.24 -21.19
N ASP A 90 12.39 4.64 -22.36
CA ASP A 90 13.23 4.80 -23.57
C ASP A 90 12.34 4.92 -24.81
#